data_AF-A0A7J7KL54-F1
#
_entry.id   AF-A0A7J7KL54-F1
#
_cell.length_a   1.000
_cell.length_b   1.000
_cell.length_c   1.000
_cell.angle_alpha   90.00
_cell.angle_beta   90.00
_cell.angle_gamma   90.00
#
_symmetry.space_group_name_H-M   'P 1'
#
loop_
_entity.id
_entity.type
_entity.pdbx_description
1 polymer ?
#
loop_
_entity_poly.entity_id
_entity_poly.type
_entity_poly.pdbx_seq_one_letter_code
_entity_poly.pdbx_strand_id
1 'polypeptide(L)'
;MLTEVFSRLATAGLTVRPSKCRVGGTNVEFIGHKLYRGGIKPMDDNIEKIRAAPRPTNKTQVRSFIGLTSYYREISLIIQL
;
A
#
# COMPACT_ATOMS: atom_id res chain seq x y z
N MET A 1 19.77 -15.02 -1.53
CA MET A 1 18.68 -14.28 -0.86
C MET A 1 17.30 -14.78 -1.28
N LEU A 2 16.91 -14.78 -2.55
CA LEU A 2 15.57 -15.24 -2.94
C LEU A 2 15.37 -16.77 -2.86
N THR A 3 16.41 -17.54 -3.17
CA THR A 3 16.43 -19.00 -3.02
C THR A 3 16.12 -19.44 -1.59
N GLU A 4 16.67 -18.73 -0.61
CA GLU A 4 16.41 -18.97 0.83
C GLU A 4 14.93 -18.72 1.18
N VAL A 5 14.34 -17.64 0.66
CA VAL A 5 12.91 -17.36 0.87
C VAL A 5 12.05 -18.49 0.32
N PHE A 6 12.31 -18.96 -0.90
CA PHE A 6 11.56 -20.07 -1.49
C PHE A 6 11.78 -21.39 -0.74
N SER A 7 12.99 -21.65 -0.27
CA SER A 7 13.26 -22.83 0.56
C SER A 7 12.43 -22.81 1.84
N ARG A 8 12.38 -21.68 2.56
CA ARG A 8 11.58 -21.54 3.78
C ARG A 8 10.09 -21.68 3.54
N LEU A 9 9.59 -21.10 2.45
CA LEU A 9 8.18 -21.23 2.07
C LEU A 9 7.84 -22.71 1.78
N ALA A 10 8.70 -23.42 1.06
CA ALA A 10 8.52 -24.85 0.78
C ALA A 10 8.56 -25.70 2.06
N THR A 11 9.54 -25.47 2.95
CA THR A 11 9.63 -26.17 4.24
C THR A 11 8.41 -25.92 5.13
N ALA A 12 7.81 -24.73 5.06
CA ALA A 12 6.58 -24.38 5.77
C ALA A 12 5.29 -24.91 5.10
N GLY A 13 5.40 -25.63 3.97
CA GLY A 13 4.25 -26.13 3.23
C GLY A 13 3.46 -25.07 2.46
N LEU A 14 4.04 -23.89 2.23
CA LEU A 14 3.40 -22.79 1.49
C LEU A 14 3.71 -22.90 -0.01
N THR A 15 2.67 -22.75 -0.83
CA THR A 15 2.80 -22.71 -2.30
C THR A 15 2.74 -21.27 -2.80
N VAL A 16 3.72 -20.90 -3.62
CA VAL A 16 3.77 -19.58 -4.25
C VAL A 16 2.98 -19.60 -5.55
N ARG A 17 2.18 -18.58 -5.81
CA ARG A 17 1.45 -18.40 -7.08
C ARG A 17 2.25 -17.46 -8.01
N PRO A 18 2.94 -17.96 -9.05
CA PRO A 18 3.83 -17.13 -9.87
C PRO A 18 3.10 -15.94 -10.52
N SER A 19 1.83 -16.12 -10.90
CA SER A 19 1.01 -15.06 -11.50
C SER A 19 0.77 -13.84 -10.59
N LYS A 20 1.04 -13.96 -9.28
CA LYS A 20 0.93 -12.87 -8.30
C LYS A 20 2.29 -12.37 -7.80
N CYS A 21 3.38 -12.95 -8.29
CA CYS A 21 4.73 -12.59 -7.85
C CYS A 21 5.40 -11.66 -8.85
N ARG A 22 6.09 -10.65 -8.34
CA ARG A 22 6.99 -9.80 -9.12
C ARG A 22 8.38 -9.86 -8.49
N VAL A 23 9.36 -10.25 -9.28
CA VAL A 23 10.75 -10.40 -8.84
C VAL A 23 11.65 -9.59 -9.76
N GLY A 24 12.62 -8.86 -9.21
CA GLY A 24 13.58 -8.09 -10.01
C GLY A 24 12.99 -6.86 -10.71
N GLY A 25 11.79 -6.41 -10.33
CA GLY A 25 11.19 -5.19 -10.86
C GLY A 25 11.80 -3.93 -10.24
N THR A 26 11.85 -2.84 -11.01
CA THR A 26 12.24 -1.50 -10.53
C THR A 26 11.14 -0.79 -9.75
N ASN A 27 9.90 -1.29 -9.87
CA ASN A 27 8.73 -0.83 -9.16
C ASN A 27 7.89 -2.02 -8.68
N VAL A 28 7.29 -1.92 -7.50
CA VAL A 28 6.38 -2.94 -6.96
C VAL A 28 5.25 -2.30 -6.18
N GLU A 29 4.05 -2.85 -6.32
CA GLU A 29 2.88 -2.48 -5.51
C GLU A 29 2.81 -3.38 -4.29
N PHE A 30 2.70 -2.77 -3.11
CA PHE A 30 2.68 -3.48 -1.83
C PHE A 30 1.83 -2.71 -0.82
N ILE A 31 0.81 -3.36 -0.27
CA ILE A 31 -0.09 -2.84 0.78
C ILE A 31 -0.57 -1.40 0.49
N GLY A 32 -1.12 -1.15 -0.69
CA GLY A 32 -1.66 0.16 -1.05
C GLY A 32 -0.62 1.24 -1.35
N HIS A 33 0.66 0.85 -1.43
CA HIS A 33 1.76 1.71 -1.84
C HIS A 33 2.44 1.20 -3.11
N LYS A 34 3.05 2.13 -3.85
CA LYS A 34 3.99 1.86 -4.93
C LYS A 34 5.40 2.19 -4.46
N LEU A 35 6.25 1.17 -4.42
CA LEU A 35 7.67 1.29 -4.15
C LEU A 35 8.39 1.43 -5.48
N TYR A 36 9.36 2.35 -5.54
CA TYR A 36 10.14 2.64 -6.74
C TYR A 36 11.57 3.04 -6.36
N ARG A 37 12.45 3.12 -7.37
CA ARG A 37 13.83 3.60 -7.21
C ARG A 37 13.81 5.10 -6.86
N GLY A 38 13.67 5.40 -5.58
CA GLY A 38 13.59 6.79 -5.08
C GLY A 38 12.64 6.98 -3.90
N GLY A 39 11.78 5.99 -3.61
CA GLY A 39 10.94 6.07 -2.42
C GLY A 39 9.67 5.22 -2.47
N ILE A 40 8.71 5.62 -1.65
CA ILE A 40 7.42 4.99 -1.47
C ILE A 40 6.36 6.07 -1.70
N LYS A 41 5.33 5.77 -2.49
CA LYS A 41 4.16 6.63 -2.62
C LYS A 41 2.87 5.85 -2.42
N PRO A 42 1.76 6.45 -1.94
CA PRO A 42 0.46 5.81 -1.97
C PRO A 42 0.06 5.49 -3.42
N MET A 43 -0.73 4.43 -3.61
CA MET A 43 -1.33 4.17 -4.92
C MET A 43 -2.35 5.25 -5.26
N ASP A 44 -2.39 5.64 -6.53
CA ASP A 44 -3.24 6.74 -7.01
C ASP A 44 -4.73 6.42 -6.74
N ASP A 45 -5.17 5.17 -6.93
CA ASP A 45 -6.53 4.70 -6.59
C ASP A 45 -6.92 4.91 -5.11
N ASN A 46 -5.96 4.78 -4.19
CA ASN A 46 -6.23 4.98 -2.76
C ASN A 46 -6.39 6.47 -2.43
N ILE A 47 -5.61 7.34 -3.12
CA ILE A 47 -5.73 8.78 -3.00
C ILE A 47 -7.06 9.26 -3.59
N GLU A 48 -7.45 8.75 -4.76
CA GLU A 48 -8.72 9.11 -5.38
C GLU A 48 -9.93 8.72 -4.53
N LYS A 49 -9.89 7.57 -3.86
CA LYS A 49 -10.94 7.19 -2.89
C LYS A 49 -11.03 8.15 -1.70
N ILE A 50 -9.90 8.66 -1.21
CA ILE A 50 -9.87 9.65 -0.13
C ILE A 50 -10.42 10.99 -0.62
N ARG A 51 -10.04 11.42 -1.83
CA ARG A 51 -10.53 12.66 -2.45
C ARG A 51 -12.03 12.62 -2.77
N ALA A 52 -12.52 11.47 -3.22
CA ALA A 52 -13.94 11.26 -3.51
C ALA A 52 -14.79 11.01 -2.25
N ALA A 53 -14.17 10.89 -1.07
CA ALA A 53 -14.91 10.67 0.16
C ALA A 53 -15.83 11.87 0.45
N PRO A 54 -17.10 11.64 0.84
CA PRO A 54 -18.03 12.72 1.08
C PRO A 54 -17.57 13.58 2.26
N ARG A 55 -17.86 14.89 2.18
CA ARG A 55 -17.56 15.82 3.28
C ARG A 55 -18.29 15.37 4.55
N PRO A 56 -17.58 15.12 5.66
CA PRO A 56 -18.23 14.69 6.89
C PRO A 56 -19.11 15.81 7.48
N THR A 57 -20.32 15.47 7.89
CA THR A 57 -21.31 16.40 8.44
C THR A 57 -21.54 16.25 9.95
N ASN A 58 -20.98 15.19 10.56
CA ASN A 58 -21.09 14.95 12.00
C ASN A 58 -19.78 14.44 12.62
N LYS A 59 -19.71 14.47 13.95
CA LYS A 59 -18.51 14.11 14.73
C LYS A 59 -18.04 12.68 14.46
N THR A 60 -18.95 11.74 14.26
CA THR A 60 -18.63 10.33 13.99
C THR A 60 -17.95 10.18 12.63
N GLN A 61 -18.47 10.84 11.60
CA GLN A 61 -17.88 10.84 10.26
C GLN A 61 -16.51 11.52 10.24
N VAL A 62 -16.33 12.61 10.99
CA VAL A 62 -15.00 13.25 11.12
C VAL A 62 -13.98 12.28 11.69
N ARG A 63 -14.31 11.55 12.78
CA ARG A 63 -13.39 10.54 13.36
C ARG A 63 -13.08 9.42 12.37
N SER A 64 -14.08 8.93 11.64
CA SER A 64 -13.89 7.90 10.62
C SER A 64 -12.97 8.37 9.49
N PHE A 65 -13.16 9.60 8.99
CA PHE A 65 -12.32 10.17 7.94
C PHE A 65 -10.86 10.39 8.41
N ILE A 66 -10.66 10.83 9.65
CA ILE A 66 -9.31 10.92 10.25
C ILE A 66 -8.67 9.52 10.33
N GLY A 67 -9.43 8.50 10.72
CA GLY A 67 -8.94 7.11 10.74
C GLY A 67 -8.57 6.57 9.36
N LEU A 68 -9.33 6.94 8.32
CA LEU A 68 -9.03 6.57 6.94
C LEU A 68 -7.72 7.21 6.44
N THR A 69 -7.54 8.49 6.73
CA THR A 69 -6.41 9.30 6.24
C THR A 69 -5.13 9.12 7.06
N SER A 70 -5.23 8.68 8.31
CA SER A 70 -4.07 8.51 9.20
C SER A 70 -3.04 7.52 8.66
N TYR A 71 -3.48 6.45 7.99
CA TYR A 71 -2.60 5.42 7.42
C TYR A 71 -1.59 5.98 6.41
N TYR A 72 -1.97 7.03 5.67
CA TYR A 72 -1.12 7.65 4.66
C TYR A 72 -0.34 8.88 5.16
N ARG A 73 -0.53 9.32 6.40
CA ARG A 73 -0.07 10.62 6.90
C ARG A 73 1.45 10.85 6.75
N GLU A 74 2.29 9.88 7.10
CA GLU A 74 3.74 10.04 7.03
C GLU A 74 4.27 10.12 5.59
N ILE A 75 3.54 9.51 4.65
CA ILE A 75 3.95 9.41 3.24
C ILE A 75 3.26 10.52 2.40
N SER A 76 2.06 10.97 2.80
CA SER A 76 1.29 11.99 2.06
C SER A 76 1.79 13.42 2.25
N LEU A 77 2.67 13.70 3.22
CA LEU A 77 3.31 15.02 3.35
C LEU A 77 4.21 15.40 2.16
N ILE A 78 4.51 14.44 1.27
CA ILE A 78 5.32 14.66 0.06
C ILE A 78 4.45 14.98 -1.18
N ILE A 79 3.13 14.79 -1.11
CA ILE A 79 2.23 14.98 -2.26
C ILE A 79 1.07 15.88 -1.82
N GLN A 80 1.13 17.15 -2.22
CA GLN A 80 0.06 18.12 -1.99
C GLN A 80 -1.30 17.52 -2.40
N LEU A 81 -2.27 17.54 -1.47
CA LEU A 81 -3.66 17.21 -1.74
C LEU A 81 -4.28 18.19 -2.72
#